data_AF-A0A1G7XWR7-F1
#
_entry.id   AF-A0A1G7XWR7-F1
#
_cell.length_a   1.000
_cell.length_b   1.000
_cell.length_c   1.000
_cell.angle_alpha   90.00
_cell.angle_beta   90.00
_cell.angle_gamma   90.00
#
_symmetry.space_group_name_H-M   'P 1'
#
loop_
_entity.id
_entity.type
_entity.pdbx_description
1 polymer ?
#
loop_
_entity_poly.entity_id
_entity_poly.type
_entity_poly.pdbx_seq_one_letter_code
_entity_poly.pdbx_strand_id
1 'polypeptide(L)'
;MHPTMNNTKWRELRAAMLELEKPGPAWRVRMVGSGYESDWDSEWFYHFMDGSYEDIEWVEVRPANDEQASSLLAALRAIHLPGIKTDVGFKVFGHLPETTACEYL
;
A
#
# COMPACT_ATOMS: atom_id res chain seq x y z
N MET A 1 -6.06 13.36 11.50
CA MET A 1 -6.25 12.28 10.51
C MET A 1 -6.90 11.11 11.22
N HIS A 2 -7.72 10.32 10.54
CA HIS A 2 -8.33 9.12 11.11
C HIS A 2 -7.77 7.86 10.43
N PRO A 3 -7.63 6.75 11.16
CA PRO A 3 -7.13 5.49 10.59
C PRO A 3 -8.20 4.86 9.69
N THR A 4 -7.77 4.41 8.51
CA THR A 4 -8.61 3.67 7.53
C THR A 4 -8.23 2.20 7.44
N MET A 5 -7.06 1.85 7.99
CA MET A 5 -6.48 0.51 7.96
C MET A 5 -6.20 0.01 9.38
N ASN A 6 -6.30 -1.31 9.56
CA ASN A 6 -5.83 -1.99 10.77
C ASN A 6 -4.63 -2.91 10.45
N ASN A 7 -3.98 -3.45 11.49
CA ASN A 7 -2.82 -4.31 11.33
C ASN A 7 -3.10 -5.58 10.50
N THR A 8 -4.33 -6.08 10.51
CA THR A 8 -4.74 -7.24 9.69
C THR A 8 -4.71 -6.89 8.21
N LYS A 9 -5.32 -5.76 7.81
CA LYS A 9 -5.34 -5.31 6.41
C LYS A 9 -3.94 -5.03 5.87
N TRP A 10 -3.05 -4.50 6.69
CA TRP A 10 -1.64 -4.31 6.32
C TRP A 10 -0.89 -5.63 6.10
N ARG A 11 -1.16 -6.64 6.95
CA ARG A 11 -0.58 -7.98 6.78
C ARG A 11 -1.15 -8.69 5.55
N GLU A 12 -2.44 -8.52 5.27
CA GLU A 12 -3.08 -9.01 4.04
C GLU A 12 -2.44 -8.39 2.79
N LEU A 13 -2.22 -7.07 2.80
CA LEU A 13 -1.50 -6.39 1.72
C LEU A 13 -0.11 -6.99 1.54
N ARG A 14 0.70 -7.06 2.60
CA ARG A 14 2.06 -7.64 2.55
C ARG A 14 2.06 -9.07 2.00
N ALA A 15 1.13 -9.91 2.47
CA ALA A 15 1.01 -11.29 2.02
C ALA A 15 0.71 -11.37 0.52
N ALA A 16 -0.27 -10.59 0.05
CA ALA A 16 -0.61 -10.56 -1.37
C ALA A 16 0.56 -10.09 -2.24
N MET A 17 1.34 -9.09 -1.80
CA MET A 17 2.51 -8.62 -2.57
C MET A 17 3.64 -9.66 -2.63
N LEU A 18 3.75 -10.53 -1.62
CA LEU A 18 4.70 -11.64 -1.61
C LEU A 18 4.29 -12.77 -2.57
N GLU A 19 2.98 -12.94 -2.81
CA GLU A 19 2.41 -13.95 -3.72
C GLU A 19 2.45 -13.53 -5.19
N LEU A 20 2.56 -12.23 -5.48
CA LEU A 20 2.73 -11.76 -6.86
C LEU A 20 4.07 -12.23 -7.47
N GLU A 21 4.07 -12.42 -8.79
CA GLU A 21 5.24 -12.85 -9.55
C GLU A 21 6.46 -11.96 -9.28
N LYS A 22 7.63 -12.60 -9.21
CA LYS A 22 8.89 -11.90 -8.92
C LYS A 22 9.50 -11.29 -10.19
N PRO A 23 10.08 -10.07 -10.11
CA PRO A 23 10.19 -9.24 -8.91
C PRO A 23 8.84 -8.67 -8.50
N GLY A 24 8.54 -8.68 -7.19
CA GLY A 24 7.29 -8.13 -6.66
C GLY A 24 7.20 -6.62 -6.92
N PRO A 25 6.01 -6.02 -6.79
CA PRO A 25 5.83 -4.60 -7.07
C PRO A 25 6.70 -3.78 -6.11
N ALA A 26 7.18 -2.63 -6.58
CA ALA A 26 7.88 -1.70 -5.70
C ALA A 26 6.87 -0.96 -4.81
N TRP A 27 7.29 -0.50 -3.65
CA TRP A 27 6.51 0.30 -2.73
C TRP A 27 7.33 1.44 -2.14
N ARG A 28 6.62 2.48 -1.72
CA ARG A 28 7.14 3.51 -0.82
C ARG A 28 6.06 3.88 0.18
N VAL A 29 6.47 4.36 1.34
CA VAL A 29 5.58 4.71 2.44
C VAL A 29 5.74 6.18 2.79
N ARG A 30 4.63 6.83 3.16
CA ARG A 30 4.65 8.13 3.83
C ARG A 30 4.08 8.01 5.23
N MET A 31 4.71 8.68 6.18
CA MET A 31 4.29 8.69 7.59
C MET A 31 3.52 9.96 7.97
N VAL A 32 2.49 9.79 8.79
CA VAL A 32 1.77 10.90 9.43
C VAL A 32 2.70 11.66 10.39
N GLY A 33 2.43 12.94 10.60
CA GLY A 33 3.16 13.79 11.55
C GLY A 33 4.52 14.29 11.04
N SER A 34 5.44 13.38 10.69
CA SER A 34 6.76 13.76 10.17
C SER A 34 6.73 14.15 8.70
N GLY A 35 5.78 13.59 7.93
CA GLY A 35 5.75 13.72 6.47
C GLY A 35 6.91 13.02 5.78
N TYR A 36 7.67 12.18 6.50
CA TYR A 36 8.73 11.36 5.93
C TYR A 36 8.16 10.47 4.83
N GLU A 37 8.83 10.45 3.67
CA GLU A 37 8.51 9.59 2.55
C GLU A 37 9.75 8.76 2.20
N SER A 38 9.61 7.44 2.14
CA SER A 38 10.71 6.55 1.81
C SER A 38 11.04 6.57 0.32
N ASP A 39 12.26 6.16 -0.02
CA ASP A 39 12.57 5.71 -1.37
C ASP A 39 11.74 4.47 -1.75
N TRP A 40 11.72 4.15 -3.04
CA TRP A 40 11.10 2.94 -3.55
C TRP A 40 11.93 1.70 -3.16
N ASP A 41 11.26 0.70 -2.59
CA ASP A 41 11.81 -0.63 -2.26
C ASP A 41 10.93 -1.72 -2.90
N SER A 42 11.43 -2.92 -3.10
CA SER A 42 10.65 -4.08 -3.56
C SER A 42 10.75 -5.29 -2.64
N GLU A 43 11.46 -5.18 -1.51
CA GLU A 43 11.60 -6.25 -0.52
C GLU A 43 10.46 -6.21 0.51
N TRP A 44 9.37 -6.91 0.20
CA TRP A 44 8.19 -7.00 1.07
C TRP A 44 8.38 -7.88 2.29
N PHE A 45 9.36 -8.80 2.30
CA PHE A 45 9.48 -9.73 3.41
C PHE A 45 10.17 -9.09 4.61
N TYR A 46 11.32 -8.44 4.40
CA TYR A 46 12.11 -7.90 5.50
C TYR A 46 11.94 -6.39 5.69
N HIS A 47 11.76 -5.63 4.62
CA HIS A 47 11.77 -4.16 4.72
C HIS A 47 10.37 -3.57 4.87
N PHE A 48 9.33 -4.30 4.48
CA PHE A 48 7.96 -3.86 4.70
C PHE A 48 7.54 -4.03 6.16
N MET A 49 7.90 -3.02 6.95
CA MET A 49 7.38 -2.64 8.27
C MET A 49 7.24 -3.78 9.28
N ASP A 50 8.36 -4.17 9.88
CA ASP A 50 8.40 -4.93 11.13
C ASP A 50 8.42 -3.94 12.31
N GLY A 51 7.25 -3.51 12.82
CA GLY A 51 7.22 -2.75 14.07
C GLY A 51 6.01 -1.86 14.37
N SER A 52 5.38 -1.20 13.40
CA SER A 52 4.07 -0.53 13.58
C SER A 52 3.52 0.02 12.28
N TYR A 53 2.22 -0.18 12.01
CA TYR A 53 1.53 0.44 10.88
C TYR A 53 0.76 1.71 11.29
N GLU A 54 0.79 2.07 12.58
CA GLU A 54 -0.07 3.10 13.16
C GLU A 54 0.21 4.50 12.62
N ASP A 55 1.42 4.76 12.15
CA ASP A 55 1.79 6.07 11.62
C ASP A 55 1.80 6.13 10.09
N ILE A 56 1.34 5.09 9.40
CA ILE A 56 1.33 5.08 7.93
C ILE A 56 0.22 6.00 7.43
N GLU A 57 0.60 7.03 6.69
CA GLU A 57 -0.33 7.89 5.96
C GLU A 57 -0.84 7.15 4.72
N TRP A 58 0.09 6.70 3.88
CA TRP A 58 -0.21 5.87 2.72
C TRP A 58 0.99 5.03 2.30
N VAL A 59 0.70 3.95 1.59
CA VAL A 59 1.67 3.15 0.83
C VAL A 59 1.33 3.26 -0.63
N GLU A 60 2.29 3.69 -1.44
CA GLU A 60 2.15 3.67 -2.89
C GLU A 60 2.88 2.47 -3.44
N VAL A 61 2.21 1.71 -4.30
CA VAL A 61 2.66 0.46 -4.88
C VAL A 61 2.73 0.61 -6.39
N ARG A 62 3.90 0.34 -6.95
CA ARG A 62 4.23 0.45 -8.38
C ARG A 62 4.49 -0.94 -8.97
N PRO A 63 3.66 -1.41 -9.91
CA PRO A 63 3.94 -2.64 -10.63
C PRO A 63 5.14 -2.47 -11.58
N ALA A 64 5.83 -3.57 -11.87
CA ALA A 64 6.96 -3.62 -12.79
C ALA A 64 6.54 -3.60 -14.26
N ASN A 65 5.33 -4.07 -14.57
CA ASN A 65 4.75 -4.14 -15.91
C ASN A 65 3.22 -4.22 -15.85
N ASP A 66 2.55 -4.18 -17.01
CA ASP A 66 1.08 -4.14 -17.12
C ASP A 66 0.39 -5.44 -16.64
N GLU A 67 1.04 -6.59 -16.81
CA GLU A 67 0.53 -7.87 -16.34
C GLU A 67 0.50 -7.89 -14.80
N GLN A 68 1.61 -7.49 -14.17
CA GLN A 68 1.68 -7.34 -12.72
C GLN A 68 0.73 -6.24 -12.23
N ALA A 69 0.50 -5.16 -13.00
CA ALA A 69 -0.47 -4.12 -12.65
C ALA A 69 -1.89 -4.68 -12.53
N SER A 70 -2.26 -5.60 -13.42
CA SER A 70 -3.57 -6.26 -13.43
C SER A 70 -3.73 -7.20 -12.22
N SER A 71 -2.71 -8.02 -11.94
CA SER A 71 -2.68 -8.91 -10.78
C SER A 71 -2.66 -8.14 -9.46
N LEU A 72 -1.90 -7.05 -9.38
CA LEU A 72 -1.86 -6.13 -8.25
C LEU A 72 -3.25 -5.54 -8.00
N LEU A 73 -3.91 -4.99 -9.02
CA LEU A 73 -5.25 -4.45 -8.87
C LEU A 73 -6.21 -5.51 -8.33
N ALA A 74 -6.22 -6.71 -8.92
CA ALA A 74 -7.08 -7.80 -8.48
C ALA A 74 -6.85 -8.16 -6.99
N ALA A 75 -5.60 -8.20 -6.55
CA ALA A 75 -5.25 -8.44 -5.15
C ALA A 75 -5.74 -7.32 -4.21
N LEU A 76 -5.54 -6.04 -4.58
CA LEU A 76 -6.01 -4.90 -3.80
C LEU A 76 -7.55 -4.91 -3.67
N ARG A 77 -8.25 -5.27 -4.76
CA ARG A 77 -9.72 -5.43 -4.77
C ARG A 77 -10.20 -6.55 -3.87
N ALA A 78 -9.53 -7.70 -3.91
CA ALA A 78 -9.89 -8.86 -3.11
C ALA A 78 -9.78 -8.58 -1.61
N ILE A 79 -8.81 -7.75 -1.21
CA ILE A 79 -8.64 -7.31 0.17
C ILE A 79 -9.61 -6.17 0.52
N HIS A 80 -10.18 -5.48 -0.47
CA HIS A 80 -11.04 -4.31 -0.30
C HIS A 80 -10.34 -3.18 0.46
N LEU A 81 -9.24 -2.70 -0.12
CA LEU A 81 -8.38 -1.70 0.51
C LEU A 81 -8.81 -0.27 0.17
N PRO A 82 -8.75 0.68 1.13
CA PRO A 82 -8.94 2.09 0.87
C PRO A 82 -7.80 2.60 -0.02
N GLY A 83 -8.11 3.07 -1.23
CA GLY A 83 -7.07 3.46 -2.16
C GLY A 83 -7.55 4.00 -3.49
N ILE A 84 -6.60 4.51 -4.26
CA ILE A 84 -6.83 5.07 -5.59
C ILE A 84 -5.77 4.57 -6.56
N LYS A 85 -6.12 4.58 -7.85
CA LYS A 85 -5.13 4.43 -8.93
C LYS A 85 -4.34 5.72 -9.08
N THR A 86 -3.03 5.62 -9.29
CA THR A 86 -2.13 6.73 -9.60
C THR A 86 -1.48 6.51 -10.97
N ASP A 87 -0.74 7.52 -11.47
CA ASP A 87 -0.03 7.42 -12.74
C ASP A 87 1.04 6.31 -12.75
N VAL A 88 1.54 5.94 -11.57
CA VAL A 88 2.63 4.97 -11.40
C VAL A 88 2.16 3.65 -10.77
N GLY A 89 0.88 3.50 -10.43
CA GLY A 89 0.36 2.29 -9.79
C GLY A 89 -0.86 2.57 -8.93
N PHE A 90 -0.76 2.29 -7.64
CA PHE A 90 -1.88 2.40 -6.69
C PHE A 90 -1.41 2.98 -5.37
N LYS A 91 -2.23 3.83 -4.75
CA LYS A 91 -1.98 4.37 -3.42
C LYS A 91 -3.03 3.82 -2.47
N VAL A 92 -2.57 3.12 -1.43
CA VAL A 92 -3.39 2.56 -0.35
C VAL A 92 -3.24 3.47 0.87
N PHE A 93 -4.35 3.92 1.44
CA PHE A 93 -4.35 4.87 2.55
C PHE A 93 -4.41 4.16 3.90
N GLY A 94 -3.48 4.52 4.78
CA GLY A 94 -3.53 4.15 6.20
C GLY A 94 -4.27 5.15 7.05
N HIS A 95 -4.10 6.43 6.72
CA HIS A 95 -4.75 7.56 7.36
C HIS A 95 -5.28 8.54 6.31
N LEU A 96 -6.44 9.12 6.60
CA LEU A 96 -7.02 10.18 5.81
C LEU A 96 -7.38 11.41 6.66
N PRO A 97 -7.40 12.61 6.05
CA PRO A 97 -8.07 13.75 6.66
C PRO A 97 -9.54 13.44 6.96
N GLU A 98 -10.11 14.01 8.02
CA GLU A 98 -11.48 13.69 8.48
C GLU A 98 -12.58 14.02 7.47
N THR A 99 -12.29 14.89 6.50
CA THR A 99 -13.25 15.34 5.48
C THR A 99 -13.05 14.65 4.12
N THR A 100 -12.10 13.72 4.02
CA THR A 100 -11.80 13.05 2.75
C THR A 100 -12.60 11.77 2.62
N ALA A 101 -13.50 11.71 1.62
CA ALA A 101 -14.12 10.46 1.22
C ALA A 101 -13.05 9.54 0.60
N CYS A 102 -13.00 8.29 1.06
CA CYS A 102 -12.09 7.30 0.51
C CYS A 102 -12.82 6.43 -0.51
N GLU A 103 -12.25 6.30 -1.70
CA GLU A 103 -12.61 5.22 -2.61
C GLU A 103 -11.93 3.92 -2.16
N TYR A 104 -12.56 2.79 -2.44
CA TYR A 104 -12.01 1.47 -2.17
C TYR A 104 -11.70 0.81 -3.50
N LEU A 105 -10.50 0.21 -3.59
CA LEU A 105 -10.06 -0.50 -4.77
C LEU A 105 -10.83 -1.81 -4.92
#